data_AF-A0A7V1RHG4-F1
#
_entry.id   AF-A0A7V1RHG4-F1
#
_cell.length_a   1.000
_cell.length_b   1.000
_cell.length_c   1.000
_cell.angle_alpha   90.00
_cell.angle_beta   90.00
_cell.angle_gamma   90.00
#
_symmetry.space_group_name_H-M   'P 1'
#
loop_
_entity.id
_entity.type
_entity.pdbx_description
1 polymer ?
#
loop_
_entity_poly.entity_id
_entity_poly.type
_entity_poly.pdbx_seq_one_letter_code
_entity_poly.pdbx_strand_id
1 'polypeptide(L)'
;MGRVEGIWGAAAVLGAVAAGGVAAGRQELPLERRIAERTFPSVFQAWNPARVPGADALDVMARHDLAFVSPEQMGVRWEGTHPGLAASFAPDSVARGREHRKALLARNPRMVLLAEIRHRDAPRSWLPENHPWWMRRADGSREPGWEEGGYFRLDQRNPAFQEHVARQARAAVASGVFDGVMLDWWEDREEHLAIAR
;
A
#
# COMPACT_ATOMS: atom_id res chain seq x y z
N MET A 1 -54.59 -69.45 0.00
CA MET A 1 -55.02 -68.09 0.41
C MET A 1 -54.18 -67.73 1.64
N GLY A 2 -53.37 -66.68 1.58
CA GLY A 2 -52.47 -66.28 2.67
C GLY A 2 -51.02 -66.14 2.22
N ARG A 3 -50.56 -64.90 2.14
CA ARG A 3 -49.25 -64.41 1.66
C ARG A 3 -48.47 -63.88 2.87
N VAL A 4 -47.14 -64.07 2.83
CA VAL A 4 -46.02 -63.20 3.28
C VAL A 4 -45.91 -62.87 4.80
N GLU A 5 -44.72 -63.05 5.38
CA GLU A 5 -43.85 -61.98 5.96
C GLU A 5 -42.71 -62.53 6.84
N GLY A 6 -41.52 -61.92 6.73
CA GLY A 6 -40.36 -62.31 7.54
C GLY A 6 -38.96 -61.80 7.13
N ILE A 7 -38.85 -60.54 6.69
CA ILE A 7 -37.80 -59.55 7.00
C ILE A 7 -36.31 -60.02 7.02
N TRP A 8 -35.57 -59.66 5.97
CA TRP A 8 -34.11 -59.41 6.04
C TRP A 8 -33.89 -57.90 6.21
N GLY A 9 -33.26 -57.51 7.32
CA GLY A 9 -32.88 -56.13 7.59
C GLY A 9 -31.63 -55.74 6.81
N ALA A 10 -31.73 -54.67 6.01
CA ALA A 10 -30.58 -53.99 5.42
C ALA A 10 -30.19 -52.81 6.32
N ALA A 11 -28.96 -52.85 6.85
CA ALA A 11 -28.35 -51.72 7.54
C ALA A 11 -27.86 -50.69 6.51
N ALA A 12 -28.44 -49.50 6.52
CA ALA A 12 -27.93 -48.36 5.75
C ALA A 12 -26.88 -47.62 6.58
N VAL A 13 -25.62 -47.66 6.15
CA VAL A 13 -24.57 -46.77 6.64
C VAL A 13 -24.70 -45.44 5.89
N LEU A 14 -25.28 -44.44 6.55
CA LEU A 14 -25.25 -43.06 6.07
C LEU A 14 -23.87 -42.46 6.36
N GLY A 15 -23.01 -42.45 5.34
CA GLY A 15 -21.79 -41.68 5.35
C GLY A 15 -22.12 -40.18 5.31
N ALA A 16 -21.87 -39.48 6.40
CA ALA A 16 -21.89 -38.02 6.42
C ALA A 16 -20.69 -37.50 5.62
N VAL A 17 -20.94 -37.05 4.40
CA VAL A 17 -19.97 -36.25 3.64
C VAL A 17 -19.86 -34.91 4.36
N ALA A 18 -18.72 -34.67 5.00
CA ALA A 18 -18.37 -33.34 5.49
C ALA A 18 -18.25 -32.41 4.28
N ALA A 19 -19.32 -31.66 3.99
CA ALA A 19 -19.27 -30.56 3.05
C ALA A 19 -18.21 -29.58 3.55
N GLY A 20 -17.19 -29.37 2.71
CA GLY A 20 -16.09 -28.46 2.98
C GLY A 20 -16.62 -27.11 3.43
N GLY A 21 -16.22 -26.71 4.63
CA GLY A 21 -16.39 -25.35 5.09
C GLY A 21 -15.67 -24.44 4.10
N VAL A 22 -16.45 -23.68 3.33
CA VAL A 22 -15.95 -22.48 2.67
C VAL A 22 -15.30 -21.67 3.78
N ALA A 23 -13.98 -21.51 3.73
CA ALA A 23 -13.27 -20.66 4.67
C ALA A 23 -13.93 -19.29 4.59
N ALA A 24 -14.74 -18.96 5.60
CA ALA A 24 -15.24 -17.62 5.79
C ALA A 24 -14.00 -16.72 5.76
N GLY A 25 -13.89 -15.90 4.71
CA GLY A 25 -12.71 -15.06 4.52
C GLY A 25 -12.47 -14.31 5.82
N ARG A 26 -11.32 -14.56 6.46
CA ARG A 26 -10.97 -13.85 7.70
C ARG A 26 -11.09 -12.37 7.39
N GLN A 27 -12.06 -11.71 8.03
CA GLN A 27 -12.23 -10.29 7.91
C GLN A 27 -10.94 -9.62 8.37
N GLU A 28 -10.49 -8.62 7.62
CA GLU A 28 -9.31 -7.84 7.99
C GLU A 28 -9.48 -7.25 9.39
N LEU A 29 -8.44 -7.36 10.22
CA LEU A 29 -8.45 -6.75 11.55
C LEU A 29 -8.48 -5.22 11.42
N PRO A 30 -9.30 -4.51 12.24
CA PRO A 30 -9.27 -3.05 12.28
C PRO A 30 -7.84 -2.51 12.48
N LEU A 31 -7.52 -1.37 11.85
CA LEU A 31 -6.17 -0.78 11.91
C LEU A 31 -5.69 -0.58 13.35
N GLU A 32 -6.58 -0.13 14.23
CA GLU A 32 -6.29 0.12 15.65
C GLU A 32 -5.85 -1.16 16.37
N ARG A 33 -6.49 -2.30 16.05
CA ARG A 33 -6.10 -3.61 16.58
C ARG A 33 -4.77 -4.07 15.99
N ARG A 34 -4.55 -3.87 14.69
CA ARG A 34 -3.26 -4.20 14.05
C ARG A 34 -2.11 -3.42 14.69
N ILE A 35 -2.32 -2.16 15.04
CA ILE A 35 -1.33 -1.33 15.74
C ILE A 35 -1.15 -1.79 17.20
N ALA A 36 -2.24 -1.92 17.95
CA ALA A 36 -2.19 -2.21 19.40
C ALA A 36 -1.64 -3.61 19.73
N GLU A 37 -1.83 -4.59 18.84
CA GLU A 37 -1.37 -5.96 19.06
C GLU A 37 0.06 -6.24 18.56
N ARG A 38 0.80 -5.21 18.09
CA ARG A 38 2.19 -5.40 17.68
C ARG A 38 3.08 -5.68 18.88
N THR A 39 3.99 -6.63 18.71
CA THR A 39 5.00 -6.99 19.71
C THR A 39 6.35 -6.36 19.37
N PHE A 40 7.12 -5.98 20.37
CA PHE A 40 8.51 -5.51 20.18
C PHE A 40 9.51 -6.68 20.26
N PRO A 41 10.60 -6.66 19.46
CA PRO A 41 10.91 -5.65 18.44
C PRO A 41 10.02 -5.80 17.20
N SER A 42 9.64 -4.66 16.62
CA SER A 42 8.86 -4.63 15.39
C SER A 42 9.77 -4.31 14.21
N VAL A 43 9.56 -5.02 13.09
CA VAL A 43 10.45 -4.94 11.92
C VAL A 43 9.74 -4.22 10.78
N PHE A 44 10.43 -3.31 10.10
CA PHE A 44 9.88 -2.55 8.98
C PHE A 44 10.67 -2.75 7.68
N GLN A 45 9.98 -2.65 6.55
CA GLN A 45 10.58 -2.52 5.23
C GLN A 45 10.52 -1.05 4.78
N ALA A 46 11.65 -0.53 4.31
CA ALA A 46 11.81 0.85 3.91
C ALA A 46 12.14 0.97 2.42
N TRP A 47 11.21 1.50 1.63
CA TRP A 47 11.31 1.72 0.18
C TRP A 47 11.59 0.44 -0.62
N ASN A 48 12.80 -0.09 -0.55
CA ASN A 48 13.25 -1.25 -1.32
C ASN A 48 12.95 -2.57 -0.59
N PRO A 49 12.51 -3.61 -1.31
CA PRO A 49 12.27 -4.90 -0.71
C PRO A 49 13.56 -5.59 -0.30
N ALA A 50 13.50 -6.32 0.83
CA ALA A 50 14.56 -7.26 1.16
C ALA A 50 14.67 -8.35 0.09
N ARG A 51 15.88 -8.86 -0.15
CA ARG A 51 16.12 -9.94 -1.11
C ARG A 51 16.57 -11.19 -0.37
N VAL A 52 15.71 -12.19 -0.36
CA VAL A 52 16.00 -13.50 0.23
C VAL A 52 16.03 -14.53 -0.91
N PRO A 53 17.19 -15.14 -1.23
CA PRO A 53 17.28 -16.10 -2.32
C PRO A 53 16.26 -17.24 -2.18
N GLY A 54 15.53 -17.50 -3.26
CA GLY A 54 14.52 -18.57 -3.33
C GLY A 54 13.21 -18.29 -2.59
N ALA A 55 13.05 -17.13 -1.94
CA ALA A 55 11.80 -16.75 -1.28
C ALA A 55 10.88 -15.98 -2.24
N ASP A 56 9.57 -16.18 -2.09
CA ASP A 56 8.56 -15.38 -2.76
C ASP A 56 8.55 -13.93 -2.22
N ALA A 57 8.40 -12.95 -3.11
CA ALA A 57 8.48 -11.53 -2.73
C ALA A 57 7.37 -11.11 -1.75
N LEU A 58 6.18 -11.70 -1.88
CA LEU A 58 5.05 -11.44 -1.00
C LEU A 58 5.33 -11.98 0.40
N ASP A 59 5.89 -13.19 0.49
CA ASP A 59 6.32 -13.78 1.76
C ASP A 59 7.43 -12.96 2.42
N VAL A 60 8.37 -12.42 1.64
CA VAL A 60 9.44 -11.57 2.17
C VAL A 60 8.87 -10.28 2.74
N MET A 61 7.99 -9.60 2.00
CA MET A 61 7.37 -8.37 2.46
C MET A 61 6.50 -8.60 3.71
N ALA A 62 5.74 -9.70 3.75
CA ALA A 62 4.86 -10.05 4.88
C ALA A 62 5.61 -10.35 6.19
N ARG A 63 6.93 -10.56 6.18
CA ARG A 63 7.74 -10.71 7.41
C ARG A 63 7.85 -9.41 8.21
N HIS A 64 7.48 -8.28 7.63
CA HIS A 64 7.55 -6.98 8.27
C HIS A 64 6.19 -6.60 8.86
N ASP A 65 6.19 -5.99 10.04
CA ASP A 65 4.97 -5.48 10.65
C ASP A 65 4.56 -4.14 10.02
N LEU A 66 5.52 -3.38 9.48
CA LEU A 66 5.30 -2.13 8.78
C LEU A 66 6.03 -2.16 7.43
N ALA A 67 5.40 -1.69 6.38
CA ALA A 67 6.11 -1.35 5.15
C ALA A 67 5.66 0.02 4.65
N PHE A 68 6.62 0.86 4.29
CA PHE A 68 6.37 2.04 3.48
C PHE A 68 7.04 1.89 2.13
N VAL A 69 6.24 2.03 1.08
CA VAL A 69 6.62 1.69 -0.30
C VAL A 69 6.03 2.72 -1.26
N SER A 70 6.60 2.82 -2.46
CA SER A 70 5.94 3.59 -3.52
C SER A 70 4.61 2.90 -3.91
N PRO A 71 3.59 3.65 -4.34
CA PRO A 71 2.31 3.08 -4.77
C PRO A 71 2.44 1.97 -5.83
N GLU A 72 3.40 2.10 -6.73
CA GLU A 72 3.68 1.18 -7.83
C GLU A 72 4.13 -0.20 -7.34
N GLN A 73 4.84 -0.28 -6.20
CA GLN A 73 5.24 -1.56 -5.61
C GLN A 73 4.04 -2.38 -5.12
N MET A 74 2.93 -1.72 -4.80
CA MET A 74 1.65 -2.36 -4.50
C MET A 74 0.82 -2.63 -5.76
N GLY A 75 1.33 -2.30 -6.96
CA GLY A 75 0.62 -2.48 -8.23
C GLY A 75 -0.40 -1.37 -8.54
N VAL A 76 -0.38 -0.28 -7.77
CA VAL A 76 -1.25 0.88 -7.95
C VAL A 76 -0.52 1.95 -8.75
N ARG A 77 -1.21 2.64 -9.65
CA ARG A 77 -0.60 3.59 -10.59
C ARG A 77 -1.34 4.92 -10.55
N TRP A 78 -0.59 6.00 -10.42
CA TRP A 78 -1.11 7.36 -10.57
C TRP A 78 -1.73 7.59 -11.97
N GLU A 79 -2.76 8.43 -12.05
CA GLU A 79 -3.33 8.82 -13.34
C GLU A 79 -2.40 9.77 -14.13
N GLY A 80 -2.53 9.76 -15.45
CA GLY A 80 -1.74 10.61 -16.34
C GLY A 80 -0.31 10.13 -16.56
N THR A 81 0.48 10.97 -17.25
CA THR A 81 1.87 10.69 -17.63
C THR A 81 2.90 11.17 -16.61
N HIS A 82 2.52 12.16 -15.80
CA HIS A 82 3.35 12.76 -14.76
C HIS A 82 2.69 12.51 -13.41
N PRO A 83 3.15 11.50 -12.65
CA PRO A 83 2.55 11.13 -11.37
C PRO A 83 2.47 12.29 -10.37
N GLY A 84 3.38 13.27 -10.44
CA GLY A 84 3.38 14.45 -9.58
C GLY A 84 2.25 15.46 -9.85
N LEU A 85 1.45 15.26 -10.88
CA LEU A 85 0.23 16.04 -11.16
C LEU A 85 -1.05 15.25 -10.88
N ALA A 86 -0.95 13.96 -10.56
CA ALA A 86 -2.11 13.10 -10.36
C ALA A 86 -2.81 13.40 -9.04
N ALA A 87 -4.13 13.51 -9.06
CA ALA A 87 -4.94 13.63 -7.84
C ALA A 87 -5.56 12.29 -7.40
N SER A 88 -5.40 11.25 -8.21
CA SER A 88 -6.06 9.95 -8.08
C SER A 88 -5.21 8.84 -8.70
N PHE A 89 -5.49 7.62 -8.29
CA PHE A 89 -4.98 6.41 -8.93
C PHE A 89 -5.92 5.93 -10.03
N ALA A 90 -5.35 5.27 -11.04
CA ALA A 90 -6.13 4.60 -12.07
C ALA A 90 -7.00 3.50 -11.43
N PRO A 91 -8.34 3.50 -11.62
CA PRO A 91 -9.25 2.60 -10.91
C PRO A 91 -8.93 1.11 -11.07
N ASP A 92 -8.48 0.69 -12.25
CA ASP A 92 -8.07 -0.70 -12.52
C ASP A 92 -6.88 -1.15 -11.67
N SER A 93 -5.97 -0.23 -11.37
CA SER A 93 -4.78 -0.48 -10.57
C SER A 93 -5.08 -0.56 -9.07
N VAL A 94 -6.07 0.20 -8.60
CA VAL A 94 -6.53 0.14 -7.21
C VAL A 94 -7.10 -1.24 -6.88
N ALA A 95 -7.90 -1.82 -7.79
CA ALA A 95 -8.43 -3.18 -7.60
C ALA A 95 -7.31 -4.22 -7.42
N ARG A 96 -6.26 -4.14 -8.26
CA ARG A 96 -5.07 -5.01 -8.13
C ARG A 96 -4.33 -4.77 -6.81
N GLY A 97 -4.17 -3.51 -6.40
CA GLY A 97 -3.53 -3.18 -5.13
C GLY A 97 -4.28 -3.71 -3.91
N ARG A 98 -5.62 -3.72 -3.95
CA ARG A 98 -6.44 -4.30 -2.88
C ARG A 98 -6.28 -5.82 -2.79
N GLU A 99 -6.20 -6.51 -3.92
CA GLU A 99 -5.91 -7.95 -3.91
C GLU A 99 -4.48 -8.24 -3.42
N HIS A 100 -3.49 -7.42 -3.78
CA HIS A 100 -2.14 -7.53 -3.26
C HIS A 100 -2.11 -7.35 -1.73
N ARG A 101 -2.76 -6.28 -1.22
CA ARG A 101 -2.95 -6.06 0.22
C ARG A 101 -3.59 -7.27 0.91
N LYS A 102 -4.68 -7.80 0.36
CA LYS A 102 -5.36 -8.97 0.91
C LYS A 102 -4.42 -10.19 0.98
N ALA A 103 -3.59 -10.39 -0.03
CA ALA A 103 -2.62 -11.46 -0.06
C ALA A 103 -1.49 -11.30 0.97
N LEU A 104 -1.06 -10.05 1.26
CA LEU A 104 -0.14 -9.74 2.36
C LEU A 104 -0.80 -10.00 3.72
N LEU A 105 -2.01 -9.49 3.94
CA LEU A 105 -2.70 -9.61 5.23
C LEU A 105 -3.13 -11.04 5.55
N ALA A 106 -3.30 -11.90 4.53
CA ALA A 106 -3.46 -13.33 4.74
C ALA A 106 -2.21 -13.99 5.37
N ARG A 107 -1.02 -13.45 5.12
CA ARG A 107 0.28 -13.93 5.65
C ARG A 107 0.65 -13.25 6.96
N ASN A 108 0.42 -11.94 7.04
CA ASN A 108 0.61 -11.14 8.23
C ASN A 108 -0.62 -10.26 8.50
N PRO A 109 -1.60 -10.76 9.29
CA PRO A 109 -2.84 -10.05 9.58
C PRO A 109 -2.66 -8.72 10.34
N ARG A 110 -1.46 -8.46 10.86
CA ARG A 110 -1.12 -7.26 11.65
C ARG A 110 -0.26 -6.26 10.88
N MET A 111 0.09 -6.56 9.64
CA MET A 111 0.90 -5.68 8.81
C MET A 111 0.19 -4.33 8.61
N VAL A 112 0.97 -3.25 8.70
CA VAL A 112 0.57 -1.87 8.37
C VAL A 112 1.29 -1.45 7.09
N LEU A 113 0.55 -0.89 6.14
CA LEU A 113 1.06 -0.49 4.83
C LEU A 113 0.95 1.03 4.67
N LEU A 114 2.05 1.71 4.42
CA LEU A 114 2.06 3.16 4.15
C LEU A 114 2.49 3.43 2.71
N ALA A 115 1.83 4.40 2.06
CA ALA A 115 2.29 4.91 0.78
C ALA A 115 3.35 6.00 0.98
N GLU A 116 4.47 5.89 0.29
CA GLU A 116 5.39 7.01 0.13
C GLU A 116 4.76 8.07 -0.76
N ILE A 117 4.58 9.29 -0.23
CA ILE A 117 4.14 10.45 -1.00
C ILE A 117 5.30 11.41 -1.16
N ARG A 118 5.69 11.66 -2.41
CA ARG A 118 6.82 12.54 -2.73
C ARG A 118 6.47 13.99 -2.46
N HIS A 119 7.18 14.60 -1.52
CA HIS A 119 7.07 16.03 -1.24
C HIS A 119 8.41 16.78 -1.33
N ARG A 120 9.55 16.12 -1.11
CA ARG A 120 10.88 16.77 -1.12
C ARG A 120 11.63 16.60 -2.43
N ASP A 121 11.81 15.36 -2.88
CA ASP A 121 12.62 15.01 -4.04
C ASP A 121 11.86 14.10 -5.00
N ALA A 122 12.01 14.33 -6.30
CA ALA A 122 11.38 13.50 -7.31
C ALA A 122 12.23 13.35 -8.58
N PRO A 123 12.08 12.23 -9.31
CA PRO A 123 12.80 12.01 -10.54
C PRO A 123 12.34 13.00 -11.64
N ARG A 124 13.19 13.21 -12.66
CA ARG A 124 12.90 14.12 -13.79
C ARG A 124 11.51 13.93 -14.42
N SER A 125 11.00 12.71 -14.46
CA SER A 125 9.71 12.33 -15.06
C SER A 125 8.49 12.71 -14.22
N TRP A 126 8.68 13.06 -12.95
CA TRP A 126 7.58 13.28 -11.99
C TRP A 126 6.67 14.44 -12.39
N LEU A 127 7.24 15.51 -12.95
CA LEU A 127 6.53 16.69 -13.45
C LEU A 127 7.11 17.11 -14.81
N PRO A 128 6.37 17.88 -15.62
CA PRO A 128 6.93 18.56 -16.78
C PRO A 128 8.17 19.41 -16.41
N GLU A 129 9.13 19.52 -17.34
CA GLU A 129 10.43 20.17 -17.07
C GLU A 129 10.33 21.60 -16.51
N ASN A 130 9.37 22.36 -17.02
CA ASN A 130 9.16 23.76 -16.66
C ASN A 130 8.08 23.97 -15.60
N HIS A 131 7.61 22.92 -14.92
CA HIS A 131 6.55 23.05 -13.92
C HIS A 131 7.00 23.94 -12.74
N PRO A 132 6.13 24.83 -12.21
CA PRO A 132 6.47 25.74 -11.10
C PRO A 132 6.69 25.05 -9.76
N TRP A 133 6.38 23.75 -9.65
CA TRP A 133 6.63 22.99 -8.42
C TRP A 133 8.04 22.40 -8.35
N TRP A 134 8.86 22.59 -9.39
CA TRP A 134 10.30 22.37 -9.24
C TRP A 134 10.93 23.54 -8.50
N MET A 135 11.74 23.25 -7.48
CA MET A 135 12.62 24.26 -6.90
C MET A 135 13.69 24.63 -7.92
N ARG A 136 13.95 25.93 -8.06
CA ARG A 136 14.92 26.46 -9.01
C ARG A 136 15.96 27.33 -8.34
N ARG A 137 17.16 27.30 -8.93
CA ARG A 137 18.26 28.21 -8.61
C ARG A 137 18.09 29.54 -9.30
N ALA A 138 18.96 30.49 -8.92
CA ALA A 138 19.01 31.82 -9.53
C ALA A 138 19.25 31.79 -11.06
N ASP A 139 19.94 30.76 -11.56
CA ASP A 139 20.19 30.56 -12.99
C ASP A 139 19.01 29.89 -13.74
N GLY A 140 17.91 29.60 -13.05
CA GLY A 140 16.71 28.96 -13.62
C GLY A 140 16.79 27.43 -13.73
N SER A 141 17.94 26.82 -13.44
CA SER A 141 18.10 25.37 -13.40
C SER A 141 17.33 24.76 -12.22
N ARG A 142 16.93 23.49 -12.35
CA ARG A 142 16.31 22.75 -11.24
C ARG A 142 17.34 22.49 -10.15
N GLU A 143 16.95 22.72 -8.91
CA GLU A 143 17.76 22.36 -7.75
C GLU A 143 17.86 20.82 -7.68
N PRO A 144 19.07 20.23 -7.74
CA PRO A 144 19.30 18.81 -7.54
C PRO A 144 18.92 18.41 -6.13
N GLY A 145 18.42 17.18 -6.01
CA GLY A 145 18.09 16.56 -4.75
C GLY A 145 19.28 15.83 -4.16
N TRP A 146 19.12 14.51 -4.03
CA TRP A 146 20.14 13.55 -3.61
C TRP A 146 21.46 13.68 -4.36
N GLU A 147 22.58 13.50 -3.64
CA GLU A 147 23.94 13.55 -4.19
C GLU A 147 24.19 12.45 -5.23
N GLU A 148 23.55 11.29 -5.06
CA GLU A 148 23.58 10.16 -5.98
C GLU A 148 23.00 10.48 -7.37
N GLY A 149 22.29 11.61 -7.49
CA GLY A 149 21.78 12.14 -8.74
C GLY A 149 20.45 11.54 -9.20
N GLY A 150 19.89 12.11 -10.27
CA GLY A 150 18.63 11.66 -10.87
C GLY A 150 17.34 12.22 -10.26
N TYR A 151 17.44 12.91 -9.12
CA TYR A 151 16.34 13.56 -8.42
C TYR A 151 16.51 15.08 -8.33
N PHE A 152 15.39 15.79 -8.31
CA PHE A 152 15.33 17.24 -8.17
C PHE A 152 14.39 17.62 -7.02
N ARG A 153 14.70 18.73 -6.38
CA ARG A 153 13.91 19.27 -5.27
C ARG A 153 12.59 19.84 -5.76
N LEU A 154 11.53 19.55 -5.02
CA LEU A 154 10.21 20.14 -5.17
C LEU A 154 10.11 21.40 -4.30
N ASP A 155 9.38 22.41 -4.78
CA ASP A 155 9.23 23.68 -4.07
C ASP A 155 8.13 23.58 -3.01
N GLN A 156 8.54 23.11 -1.82
CA GLN A 156 7.65 22.89 -0.67
C GLN A 156 7.05 24.18 -0.10
N ARG A 157 7.53 25.36 -0.53
CA ARG A 157 6.96 26.66 -0.16
C ARG A 157 5.75 27.04 -1.01
N ASN A 158 5.51 26.32 -2.11
CA ASN A 158 4.39 26.60 -3.00
C ASN A 158 3.09 26.04 -2.39
N PRO A 159 2.10 26.88 -2.03
CA PRO A 159 0.89 26.43 -1.36
C PRO A 159 0.04 25.50 -2.23
N ALA A 160 0.04 25.70 -3.56
CA ALA A 160 -0.68 24.81 -4.47
C ALA A 160 -0.05 23.42 -4.53
N PHE A 161 1.28 23.33 -4.35
CA PHE A 161 1.98 22.06 -4.24
C PHE A 161 1.70 21.36 -2.90
N GLN A 162 1.75 22.10 -1.78
CA GLN A 162 1.41 21.56 -0.45
C GLN A 162 0.01 20.93 -0.44
N GLU A 163 -0.99 21.66 -0.94
CA GLU A 163 -2.36 21.17 -1.09
C GLU A 163 -2.42 19.93 -2.00
N HIS A 164 -1.59 19.89 -3.04
CA HIS A 164 -1.55 18.73 -3.94
C HIS A 164 -0.98 17.48 -3.27
N VAL A 165 0.09 17.61 -2.49
CA VAL A 165 0.66 16.52 -1.69
C VAL A 165 -0.41 15.98 -0.72
N ALA A 166 -1.15 16.87 -0.04
CA ALA A 166 -2.26 16.48 0.83
C ALA A 166 -3.37 15.73 0.06
N ARG A 167 -3.71 16.16 -1.17
CA ARG A 167 -4.67 15.43 -2.03
C ARG A 167 -4.16 14.03 -2.41
N GLN A 168 -2.88 13.88 -2.76
CA GLN A 168 -2.30 12.57 -3.04
C GLN A 168 -2.31 11.67 -1.81
N ALA A 169 -2.00 12.21 -0.63
CA ALA A 169 -2.08 11.45 0.61
C ALA A 169 -3.51 10.98 0.91
N ARG A 170 -4.51 11.85 0.73
CA ARG A 170 -5.93 11.48 0.84
C ARG A 170 -6.32 10.40 -0.15
N ALA A 171 -5.90 10.49 -1.41
CA ALA A 171 -6.15 9.47 -2.42
C ALA A 171 -5.50 8.12 -2.06
N ALA A 172 -4.30 8.14 -1.49
CA ALA A 172 -3.60 6.95 -1.05
C ALA A 172 -4.38 6.19 0.04
N VAL A 173 -4.85 6.88 1.07
CA VAL A 173 -5.65 6.27 2.14
C VAL A 173 -7.03 5.86 1.63
N ALA A 174 -7.72 6.72 0.88
CA ALA A 174 -9.05 6.43 0.34
C ALA A 174 -9.06 5.25 -0.65
N SER A 175 -7.91 4.91 -1.24
CA SER A 175 -7.78 3.73 -2.10
C SER A 175 -8.07 2.42 -1.36
N GLY A 176 -7.90 2.37 -0.03
CA GLY A 176 -7.99 1.15 0.77
C GLY A 176 -6.85 0.15 0.53
N VAL A 177 -5.83 0.52 -0.26
CA VAL A 177 -4.60 -0.27 -0.42
C VAL A 177 -3.63 0.01 0.73
N PHE A 178 -3.61 1.25 1.22
CA PHE A 178 -2.73 1.72 2.27
C PHE A 178 -3.51 2.12 3.53
N ASP A 179 -2.86 1.95 4.67
CA ASP A 179 -3.34 2.37 6.00
C ASP A 179 -3.04 3.82 6.33
N GLY A 180 -2.07 4.40 5.63
CA GLY A 180 -1.57 5.73 5.87
C GLY A 180 -0.52 6.11 4.84
N VAL A 181 0.21 7.18 5.14
CA VAL A 181 1.27 7.69 4.29
C VAL A 181 2.56 7.88 5.07
N MET A 182 3.67 7.89 4.34
CA MET A 182 4.99 8.23 4.84
C MET A 182 5.52 9.40 4.00
N LEU A 183 5.97 10.45 4.68
CA LEU A 183 6.61 11.62 4.10
C LEU A 183 8.10 11.58 4.49
N ASP A 184 8.94 11.32 3.50
CA ASP A 184 10.38 11.14 3.72
C ASP A 184 11.09 12.49 3.89
N TRP A 185 12.08 12.55 4.79
CA TRP A 185 12.78 13.79 5.15
C TRP A 185 11.85 14.90 5.69
N TRP A 186 10.90 14.50 6.54
CA TRP A 186 10.06 15.43 7.27
C TRP A 186 10.83 16.19 8.35
N GLU A 187 10.55 17.48 8.46
CA GLU A 187 10.98 18.36 9.56
C GLU A 187 9.74 19.16 10.03
N ASP A 188 9.59 19.46 11.32
CA ASP A 188 8.45 20.24 11.82
C ASP A 188 8.60 21.75 11.55
N ARG A 189 8.70 22.09 10.26
CA ARG A 189 8.76 23.45 9.73
C ARG A 189 7.39 23.88 9.23
N GLU A 190 7.15 25.19 9.19
CA GLU A 190 5.85 25.74 8.81
C GLU A 190 5.37 25.22 7.44
N GLU A 191 6.28 25.17 6.46
CA GLU A 191 6.01 24.65 5.12
C GLU A 191 5.62 23.17 5.09
N HIS A 192 6.18 22.35 5.98
CA HIS A 192 5.86 20.94 6.07
C HIS A 192 4.54 20.74 6.81
N LEU A 193 4.38 21.38 7.98
CA LEU A 193 3.15 21.30 8.77
C LEU A 193 1.90 21.72 7.97
N ALA A 194 2.04 22.62 6.99
CA ALA A 194 0.96 22.98 6.07
C ALA A 194 0.42 21.79 5.25
N ILE A 195 1.23 20.77 4.96
CA ILE A 195 0.82 19.54 4.26
C ILE A 195 -0.08 18.66 5.15
N ALA A 196 0.13 18.68 6.47
CA ALA A 196 -0.52 17.80 7.43
C ALA A 196 -1.80 18.41 8.06
N ARG A 197 -2.18 19.62 7.67
CA ARG A 197 -3.41 20.30 8.09
C ARG A 197 -4.60 19.89 7.22
#